data_AF-A0A846P6H9-F1
#
_entry.id   AF-A0A846P6H9-F1
#
_cell.length_a   1.000
_cell.length_b   1.000
_cell.length_c   1.000
_cell.angle_alpha   90.00
_cell.angle_beta   90.00
_cell.angle_gamma   90.00
#
_symmetry.space_group_name_H-M   'P 1'
#
loop_
_entity.id
_entity.type
_entity.pdbx_description
1 polymer ?
#
loop_
_entity_poly.entity_id
_entity_poly.type
_entity_poly.pdbx_seq_one_letter_code
_entity_poly.pdbx_strand_id
1 'polypeptide(L)'
;MRTIIRPWQLFLLGLSGWVNRHQQQAIEYLITENQILKERLGKKRILLNDDQRRRLAVKGKMLGRKLLSEIATIVTPDTILRWHRQ
;
A
#
# COMPACT_ATOMS: atom_id res chain seq x y z
N MET A 1 -13.49 -7.93 -34.65
CA MET A 1 -14.06 -8.82 -33.60
C MET A 1 -14.97 -7.99 -32.72
N ARG A 2 -16.30 -8.21 -32.71
CA ARG A 2 -17.21 -7.51 -31.80
C ARG A 2 -17.16 -8.18 -30.43
N THR A 3 -16.55 -7.54 -29.45
CA THR A 3 -16.62 -7.98 -28.04
C THR A 3 -18.01 -7.68 -27.51
N ILE A 4 -18.91 -8.68 -27.54
CA ILE A 4 -20.22 -8.59 -26.91
C ILE A 4 -20.00 -8.63 -25.40
N ILE A 5 -20.07 -7.46 -24.75
CA ILE A 5 -19.95 -7.35 -23.29
C ILE A 5 -21.22 -7.95 -22.69
N ARG A 6 -21.06 -9.06 -21.96
CA ARG A 6 -22.17 -9.76 -21.31
C ARG A 6 -22.63 -8.96 -20.08
N PRO A 7 -23.93 -8.97 -19.73
CA PRO A 7 -24.45 -8.21 -18.58
C PRO A 7 -23.72 -8.48 -17.26
N TRP A 8 -23.29 -9.72 -17.02
CA TRP A 8 -22.51 -10.05 -15.81
C TRP A 8 -21.12 -9.42 -15.80
N GLN A 9 -20.50 -9.16 -16.96
CA GLN A 9 -19.21 -8.46 -17.03
C GLN A 9 -19.38 -7.00 -16.61
N LEU A 10 -20.48 -6.36 -17.00
CA LEU A 10 -20.81 -5.01 -16.54
C LEU A 10 -21.05 -4.98 -15.03
N PHE A 11 -21.74 -5.99 -14.48
CA PHE A 11 -21.94 -6.12 -13.04
C PHE A 11 -20.61 -6.28 -12.30
N LEU A 12 -19.72 -7.16 -12.76
CA LEU A 12 -18.40 -7.34 -12.17
C LEU A 12 -17.55 -6.07 -12.25
N LEU A 13 -17.59 -5.34 -13.37
CA LEU A 13 -16.86 -4.07 -13.52
C LEU A 13 -17.40 -3.00 -12.56
N GLY A 14 -18.72 -2.92 -12.40
CA GLY A 14 -19.36 -2.02 -11.43
C GLY A 14 -18.95 -2.35 -10.00
N LEU A 15 -18.97 -3.64 -9.65
CA LEU A 15 -18.60 -4.13 -8.32
C LEU A 15 -17.11 -3.94 -8.05
N SER A 16 -16.22 -4.26 -9.00
CA SER A 16 -14.78 -4.05 -8.86
C SER A 16 -14.44 -2.56 -8.72
N GLY A 17 -15.11 -1.69 -9.49
CA GLY A 17 -14.95 -0.25 -9.38
C GLY A 17 -15.42 0.30 -8.03
N TRP A 18 -16.53 -0.22 -7.50
CA TRP A 18 -17.04 0.17 -6.19
C TRP A 18 -16.11 -0.28 -5.05
N VAL A 19 -15.68 -1.56 -5.05
CA VAL A 19 -14.74 -2.10 -4.06
C VAL A 19 -13.41 -1.33 -4.11
N ASN A 20 -12.89 -1.06 -5.31
CA ASN A 20 -11.63 -0.33 -5.46
C ASN A 20 -11.73 1.09 -4.86
N ARG A 21 -12.82 1.83 -5.12
CA ARG A 21 -13.02 3.16 -4.51
C ARG A 21 -13.07 3.11 -2.99
N HIS A 22 -13.79 2.14 -2.43
CA HIS A 22 -13.88 1.97 -0.98
C HIS A 22 -12.51 1.63 -0.35
N GLN A 23 -11.76 0.72 -0.98
CA GLN A 23 -10.39 0.40 -0.56
C GLN A 23 -9.47 1.62 -0.62
N GLN A 24 -9.60 2.46 -1.65
CA GLN A 24 -8.78 3.65 -1.83
C GLN A 24 -9.02 4.67 -0.72
N GLN A 25 -10.26 4.88 -0.29
CA GLN A 25 -10.60 5.73 0.86
C GLN A 25 -9.98 5.23 2.16
N ALA A 26 -10.01 3.91 2.41
CA ALA A 26 -9.39 3.32 3.59
C ALA A 26 -7.86 3.49 3.58
N ILE A 27 -7.21 3.32 2.43
CA ILE A 27 -5.77 3.54 2.26
C ILE A 27 -5.41 5.01 2.53
N GLU A 28 -6.15 5.95 1.95
CA GLU A 28 -5.92 7.39 2.11
C GLU A 28 -6.05 7.83 3.57
N TYR A 29 -7.07 7.32 4.28
CA TYR A 29 -7.22 7.53 5.71
C TYR A 29 -6.01 7.01 6.50
N LEU A 30 -5.58 5.77 6.27
CA LEU A 30 -4.45 5.17 6.97
C LEU A 30 -3.11 5.87 6.65
N ILE A 31 -2.93 6.39 5.42
CA ILE A 31 -1.76 7.21 5.07
C ILE A 31 -1.76 8.49 5.89
N THR A 32 -2.91 9.16 5.98
CA THR A 32 -3.09 10.39 6.77
C THR A 32 -2.81 10.14 8.25
N GLU A 33 -3.36 9.05 8.80
CA GLU A 33 -3.11 8.65 10.18
C GLU A 33 -1.62 8.36 10.43
N ASN A 34 -0.95 7.63 9.53
CA ASN A 34 0.50 7.39 9.63
C ASN A 34 1.33 8.67 9.58
N GLN A 35 0.92 9.67 8.80
CA GLN A 35 1.56 10.99 8.76
C GLN A 35 1.41 11.71 10.10
N ILE A 36 0.20 11.76 10.66
CA ILE A 36 -0.07 12.37 11.97
C ILE A 36 0.72 11.66 13.07
N LEU A 37 0.77 10.32 13.06
CA LEU A 37 1.56 9.54 14.02
C LEU A 37 3.05 9.86 13.89
N LYS A 38 3.56 9.99 12.67
CA LYS A 38 4.96 10.38 12.41
C LYS A 38 5.26 11.79 12.91
N GLU A 39 4.35 12.74 12.75
CA GLU A 39 4.48 14.09 13.29
C GLU A 39 4.51 14.09 14.82
N ARG A 40 3.64 13.29 15.46
CA ARG A 40 3.58 13.13 16.93
C ARG A 40 4.84 12.49 17.51
N LEU A 41 5.47 11.55 16.80
CA LEU A 41 6.76 10.95 17.16
C LEU A 41 7.93 11.95 17.06
N GLY A 42 7.71 13.11 16.41
CA GLY A 42 8.68 14.18 16.26
C GLY A 42 9.77 13.88 15.24
N LYS A 43 10.83 14.71 15.22
CA LYS A 43 11.94 14.61 14.26
C LYS A 43 12.91 13.45 14.53
N LYS A 44 12.61 12.56 15.48
CA LYS A 44 13.49 11.43 15.81
C LYS A 44 13.41 10.37 14.72
N ARG A 45 14.55 9.78 14.38
CA ARG A 45 14.63 8.67 13.42
C ARG A 45 13.85 7.48 13.97
N ILE A 46 12.85 7.01 13.23
CA ILE A 46 12.11 5.79 13.57
C ILE A 46 13.04 4.59 13.35
N LEU A 47 13.49 3.96 14.44
CA LEU A 47 14.31 2.76 14.40
C LEU A 47 13.40 1.54 14.43
N LEU A 48 13.39 0.79 13.33
CA LEU A 48 12.69 -0.49 13.24
C LEU A 48 13.60 -1.62 13.72
N ASN A 49 13.07 -2.49 14.58
CA ASN A 49 13.70 -3.76 14.94
C ASN A 49 13.56 -4.79 13.80
N ASP A 50 14.26 -5.92 13.91
CA ASP A 50 14.32 -6.88 12.80
C ASP A 50 12.97 -7.57 12.51
N ASP A 51 12.14 -7.80 13.54
CA ASP A 51 10.79 -8.32 13.36
C ASP A 51 9.88 -7.32 12.61
N GLN A 52 9.94 -6.04 12.97
CA GLN A 52 9.21 -4.97 12.28
C GLN A 52 9.67 -4.85 10.83
N ARG A 53 10.98 -4.91 10.56
CA ARG A 53 11.53 -4.90 9.20
C ARG A 53 11.05 -6.09 8.39
N ARG A 54 11.06 -7.30 8.96
CA ARG A 54 10.57 -8.52 8.31
C ARG A 54 9.09 -8.41 7.96
N ARG A 55 8.25 -7.98 8.90
CA ARG A 55 6.82 -7.77 8.66
C ARG A 55 6.58 -6.74 7.55
N LEU A 56 7.32 -5.63 7.57
CA LEU A 56 7.19 -4.59 6.54
C LEU A 56 7.68 -5.08 5.17
N ALA A 57 8.75 -5.86 5.13
CA ALA A 57 9.32 -6.42 3.91
C ALA A 57 8.36 -7.42 3.22
N VAL A 58 7.73 -8.30 4.00
CA VAL A 58 6.75 -9.29 3.47
C VAL A 58 5.54 -8.57 2.87
N LYS A 59 4.99 -7.58 3.58
CA LYS A 59 3.86 -6.78 3.06
C LYS A 59 4.28 -5.91 1.87
N GLY A 60 5.45 -5.28 1.95
CA GLY A 60 5.97 -4.40 0.91
C GLY A 60 6.27 -5.11 -0.41
N LYS A 61 6.76 -6.35 -0.38
CA LYS A 61 6.97 -7.13 -1.61
C LYS A 61 5.68 -7.32 -2.40
N MET A 62 4.55 -7.59 -1.73
CA MET A 62 3.25 -7.78 -2.40
C MET A 62 2.75 -6.50 -3.09
N LEU A 63 3.10 -5.33 -2.55
CA LEU A 63 2.71 -4.03 -3.11
C LEU A 63 3.59 -3.62 -4.31
N GLY A 64 4.82 -4.11 -4.36
CA GLY A 64 5.78 -3.79 -5.41
C GLY A 64 6.33 -2.36 -5.30
N ARG A 65 7.33 -2.05 -6.15
CA ARG A 65 8.08 -0.79 -6.07
C ARG A 65 7.20 0.45 -6.29
N LYS A 66 6.33 0.42 -7.31
CA LYS A 66 5.54 1.59 -7.72
C LYS A 66 4.60 2.05 -6.60
N LEU A 67 3.80 1.12 -6.07
CA LEU A 67 2.86 1.44 -5.00
C LEU A 67 3.57 1.83 -3.70
N LEU A 68 4.68 1.15 -3.37
CA LEU A 68 5.51 1.56 -2.23
C LEU A 68 6.04 2.99 -2.36
N SER A 69 6.42 3.45 -3.55
CA SER A 69 6.86 4.84 -3.75
C SER A 69 5.77 5.86 -3.44
N GLU A 70 4.50 5.48 -3.59
CA GLU A 70 3.35 6.35 -3.34
C GLU A 70 2.94 6.34 -1.86
N ILE A 71 3.03 5.19 -1.19
CA ILE A 71 2.46 5.02 0.17
C ILE A 71 3.49 4.89 1.29
N ALA A 72 4.76 4.60 1.00
CA ALA A 72 5.76 4.35 2.04
C ALA A 72 6.21 5.67 2.70
N THR A 73 5.88 5.84 3.98
CA THR A 73 6.15 7.07 4.74
C THR A 73 7.39 7.01 5.64
N ILE A 74 7.85 5.80 6.00
CA ILE A 74 8.91 5.60 7.01
C ILE A 74 10.27 5.27 6.37
N VAL A 75 10.28 4.39 5.37
CA VAL A 75 11.51 3.85 4.75
C VAL A 75 11.36 3.85 3.24
N THR A 76 12.47 4.01 2.52
CA THR A 76 12.42 4.01 1.05
C THR A 76 12.01 2.63 0.51
N PRO A 77 11.28 2.57 -0.61
CA PRO A 77 10.87 1.31 -1.24
C PRO A 77 12.05 0.36 -1.49
N ASP A 78 13.20 0.90 -1.91
CA ASP A 78 14.44 0.15 -2.09
C ASP A 78 14.90 -0.56 -0.82
N THR A 79 14.80 0.11 0.33
CA THR A 79 15.20 -0.45 1.62
C THR A 79 14.27 -1.60 2.03
N ILE A 80 12.97 -1.42 1.87
CA ILE A 80 11.95 -2.44 2.18
C ILE A 80 12.16 -3.68 1.29
N LEU A 81 12.37 -3.49 -0.01
CA LEU A 81 12.63 -4.58 -0.95
C LEU A 81 14.01 -5.23 -0.74
N ARG A 82 14.99 -4.49 -0.20
CA ARG A 82 16.27 -5.07 0.22
C ARG A 82 16.10 -5.99 1.43
N TRP A 83 15.33 -5.59 2.43
CA TRP A 83 15.05 -6.45 3.60
C TRP A 83 14.35 -7.75 3.26
N HIS A 84 13.54 -7.79 2.19
CA HIS A 84 12.96 -9.05 1.73
C HIS A 84 14.02 -9.98 1.10
N ARG A 85 15.08 -9.42 0.50
CA ARG A 85 16.13 -10.20 -0.18
C ARG A 85 17.21 -10.72 0.79
N GLN A 86 17.22 -10.23 2.03
CA GLN A 86 18.07 -10.69 3.12
C GLN A 86 17.32 -11.74 3.94
#